data_AF-A0A5R9NXJ5-F1
#
_entry.id   AF-A0A5R9NXJ5-F1
#
_cell.length_a   1.000
_cell.length_b   1.000
_cell.length_c   1.000
_cell.angle_alpha   90.00
_cell.angle_beta   90.00
_cell.angle_gamma   90.00
#
_symmetry.space_group_name_H-M   'P 1'
#
loop_
_entity.id
_entity.type
_entity.pdbx_description
1 polymer ?
#
loop_
_entity_poly.entity_id
_entity_poly.type
_entity_poly.pdbx_seq_one_letter_code
_entity_poly.pdbx_strand_id
1 'polypeptide(L)'
;MKNSGQAFWETLGDKGFYRQVLANMIKFGHPAGIRFGTTGRGVYPNYQVHYPDGSVRAFRGRNHGLFSGVNAMFKDRNLSAVYTYDQVLAFAA
;
A
#
# COMPACT_ATOMS: atom_id res chain seq x y z
N MET A 1 -9.80 7.46 26.32
CA MET A 1 -9.88 6.17 25.61
C MET A 1 -9.90 6.44 24.11
N LYS A 2 -8.83 6.09 23.38
CA LYS A 2 -8.86 6.02 21.91
C LYS A 2 -8.70 4.54 21.58
N ASN A 3 -9.78 3.93 21.11
CA ASN A 3 -9.79 2.53 20.71
C ASN A 3 -8.63 2.27 19.74
N SER A 4 -7.77 1.32 20.12
CA SER A 4 -6.84 0.61 19.25
C SER A 4 -7.55 0.21 17.94
N GLY A 5 -7.03 0.45 16.75
CA GLY A 5 -5.70 0.90 16.36
C GLY A 5 -5.48 0.55 14.89
N GLN A 6 -6.56 0.55 14.11
CA GLN A 6 -6.61 0.12 12.72
C GLN A 6 -7.30 1.22 11.93
N ALA A 7 -6.58 1.89 11.04
CA ALA A 7 -7.16 2.91 10.20
C ALA A 7 -8.16 2.28 9.22
N PHE A 8 -9.25 3.00 8.88
CA PHE A 8 -10.34 2.53 8.01
C PHE A 8 -9.87 1.86 6.71
N TRP A 9 -8.72 2.29 6.17
CA TRP A 9 -8.15 1.78 4.92
C TRP A 9 -7.20 0.58 5.09
N GLU A 10 -6.93 0.12 6.31
CA GLU A 10 -6.20 -1.12 6.53
C GLU A 10 -7.06 -2.32 6.10
N THR A 11 -8.38 -2.18 6.13
CA THR A 11 -9.34 -3.13 5.56
C THR A 11 -10.40 -2.37 4.76
N LEU A 12 -9.99 -1.73 3.67
CA LEU A 12 -10.91 -1.22 2.67
C LEU A 12 -11.92 -2.33 2.34
N GLY A 13 -13.22 -2.00 2.36
CA GLY A 13 -14.25 -2.96 1.95
C GLY A 13 -14.15 -3.40 0.47
N ASP A 14 -13.25 -2.79 -0.30
CA ASP A 14 -13.01 -3.13 -1.70
C ASP A 14 -11.87 -4.15 -1.84
N LYS A 15 -12.25 -5.42 -1.92
CA LYS A 15 -11.34 -6.54 -2.19
C LYS A 15 -10.65 -6.41 -3.56
N GLY A 16 -11.30 -5.77 -4.54
CA GLY A 16 -10.77 -5.55 -5.88
C GLY A 16 -9.54 -4.63 -5.89
N PHE A 17 -9.52 -3.63 -5.00
CA PHE A 17 -8.33 -2.82 -4.77
C PHE A 17 -7.16 -3.68 -4.30
N TYR A 18 -7.35 -4.50 -3.25
CA TYR A 18 -6.27 -5.31 -2.70
C TYR A 18 -5.76 -6.37 -3.69
N ARG A 19 -6.64 -6.95 -4.50
CA ARG A 19 -6.22 -7.86 -5.59
C ARG A 19 -5.29 -7.18 -6.59
N GLN A 20 -5.57 -5.94 -6.97
CA GLN A 20 -4.68 -5.17 -7.86
C GLN A 20 -3.39 -4.74 -7.16
N VAL A 21 -3.42 -4.47 -5.84
CA VAL A 21 -2.21 -4.24 -5.05
C VAL A 21 -1.32 -5.49 -5.06
N LEU A 22 -1.89 -6.66 -4.77
CA LEU A 22 -1.16 -7.94 -4.81
C LEU A 22 -0.56 -8.21 -6.18
N ALA A 23 -1.29 -7.94 -7.26
CA ALA A 23 -0.79 -8.06 -8.62
C ALA A 23 0.46 -7.20 -8.85
N ASN A 24 0.48 -5.96 -8.35
CA ASN A 24 1.66 -5.09 -8.46
C ASN A 24 2.80 -5.49 -7.51
N MET A 25 2.47 -6.06 -6.35
CA MET A 25 3.47 -6.61 -5.42
C MET A 25 4.28 -7.73 -6.08
N ILE A 26 3.63 -8.66 -6.79
CA ILE A 26 4.30 -9.81 -7.44
C ILE A 26 4.91 -9.47 -8.81
N LYS A 27 4.38 -8.43 -9.51
CA LYS A 27 4.78 -8.09 -10.89
C LYS A 27 6.27 -7.85 -11.08
N PHE A 28 6.95 -7.41 -10.02
CA PHE A 28 8.37 -7.06 -10.06
C PHE A 28 9.23 -7.93 -9.12
N GLY A 29 8.70 -9.08 -8.68
CA GLY A 29 9.41 -10.04 -7.82
C GLY A 29 8.72 -10.26 -6.48
N HIS A 30 9.46 -10.84 -5.52
CA HIS A 30 8.99 -11.02 -4.16
C HIS A 30 9.12 -9.71 -3.39
N PRO A 31 8.02 -9.08 -2.91
CA PRO A 31 8.09 -7.84 -2.15
C PRO A 31 8.61 -8.11 -0.74
N ALA A 32 9.42 -7.20 -0.19
CA ALA A 32 9.72 -7.14 1.23
C ALA A 32 8.51 -6.60 2.04
N GLY A 33 7.70 -5.76 1.41
CA GLY A 33 6.47 -5.26 2.01
C GLY A 33 5.86 -4.10 1.22
N ILE A 34 4.79 -3.54 1.77
CA ILE A 34 4.08 -2.39 1.19
C ILE A 34 3.73 -1.38 2.27
N ARG A 35 3.71 -0.10 1.90
CA ARG A 35 3.18 0.97 2.74
C ARG A 35 2.15 1.77 1.96
N PHE A 36 1.04 2.11 2.60
CA PHE A 36 -0.03 2.93 2.02
C PHE A 36 0.12 4.37 2.46
N GLY A 37 -0.18 5.29 1.55
CA GLY A 37 -0.34 6.71 1.86
C GLY A 37 -1.52 6.92 2.80
N THR A 38 -1.31 7.64 3.88
CA THR A 38 -2.34 7.92 4.90
C THR A 38 -2.97 9.29 4.72
N THR A 39 -2.47 10.08 3.77
CA THR A 39 -3.03 11.39 3.43
C THR A 39 -4.23 11.23 2.49
N GLY A 40 -5.31 11.94 2.79
CA GLY A 40 -6.52 11.98 1.96
C GLY A 40 -7.71 11.30 2.63
N ARG A 41 -8.67 10.84 1.82
CA ARG A 41 -9.95 10.29 2.29
C ARG A 41 -9.89 8.80 2.68
N GLY A 42 -8.73 8.16 2.55
CA GLY A 42 -8.60 6.72 2.79
C GLY A 42 -9.36 5.87 1.79
N VAL A 43 -9.57 6.34 0.56
CA VAL A 43 -10.21 5.59 -0.54
C VAL A 43 -9.21 5.51 -1.68
N TYR A 44 -8.86 4.29 -2.10
CA TYR A 44 -7.82 4.01 -3.09
C TYR A 44 -6.50 4.75 -2.80
N PRO A 45 -5.86 4.51 -1.64
CA PRO A 45 -4.62 5.18 -1.27
C PRO A 45 -3.52 4.86 -2.27
N ASN A 46 -2.69 5.85 -2.58
CA ASN A 46 -1.41 5.58 -3.24
C ASN A 46 -0.56 4.69 -2.33
N TYR A 47 0.30 3.85 -2.90
CA TYR A 47 1.08 2.90 -2.11
C TYR A 47 2.48 2.76 -2.70
N GLN A 48 3.39 2.29 -1.87
CA GLN A 48 4.75 1.96 -2.28
C GLN A 48 5.09 0.53 -1.91
N VAL A 49 5.61 -0.21 -2.88
CA VAL A 49 6.12 -1.57 -2.70
C VAL A 49 7.63 -1.48 -2.49
N HIS A 50 8.09 -2.12 -1.42
CA HIS A 50 9.49 -2.25 -1.04
C HIS A 50 9.97 -3.63 -1.48
N TYR A 51 11.10 -3.68 -2.16
CA TYR A 51 11.70 -4.93 -2.64
C TYR A 51 12.97 -5.28 -1.83
N PRO A 52 13.37 -6.57 -1.79
CA PRO A 52 14.55 -7.02 -1.06
C PRO A 52 15.87 -6.36 -1.51
N ASP A 53 15.94 -5.86 -2.75
CA ASP A 53 17.10 -5.13 -3.28
C ASP A 53 17.18 -3.66 -2.80
N GLY A 54 16.24 -3.24 -1.94
CA GLY A 54 16.12 -1.87 -1.44
C GLY A 54 15.42 -0.92 -2.40
N SER A 55 15.01 -1.39 -3.59
CA SER A 55 14.24 -0.58 -4.52
C SER A 55 12.82 -0.36 -4.00
N VAL A 56 12.29 0.82 -4.32
CA VAL A 56 10.92 1.21 -3.95
C VAL A 56 10.18 1.65 -5.20
N ARG A 57 8.99 1.09 -5.41
CA ARG A 57 8.09 1.49 -6.51
C ARG A 57 6.80 2.04 -5.92
N ALA A 58 6.47 3.29 -6.27
CA ALA A 58 5.18 3.86 -5.92
C ALA A 58 4.15 3.65 -7.02
N PHE A 59 2.90 3.54 -6.60
CA PHE A 59 1.75 3.36 -7.46
C PHE A 59 0.62 4.28 -7.02
N ARG A 60 -0.17 4.73 -8.00
CA ARG A 60 -1.40 5.46 -7.75
C ARG A 60 -2.49 4.47 -7.33
N GLY A 61 -3.20 4.75 -6.25
CA GLY A 61 -4.25 3.84 -5.78
C GLY A 61 -5.43 3.76 -6.75
N ARG A 62 -5.78 4.88 -7.41
CA ARG A 62 -6.96 4.98 -8.27
C ARG A 62 -6.89 4.12 -9.55
N ASN A 63 -5.71 3.89 -10.09
CA ASN A 63 -5.54 3.16 -11.34
C ASN A 63 -4.40 2.13 -11.31
N HIS A 64 -3.78 1.93 -10.15
CA HIS A 64 -2.65 1.01 -9.94
C HIS A 64 -1.46 1.22 -10.90
N GLY A 65 -1.38 2.38 -11.55
CA GLY A 65 -0.27 2.76 -12.43
C GLY A 65 0.93 3.26 -11.64
N LEU A 66 2.13 3.10 -12.23
CA LEU A 66 3.38 3.60 -11.64
C LEU A 66 3.29 5.10 -11.35
N PHE A 67 3.89 5.50 -10.24
CA PHE A 67 3.99 6.87 -9.81
C PHE A 67 5.47 7.28 -9.70
N SER A 68 5.90 8.21 -10.55
CA SER A 68 7.29 8.67 -10.65
C SER A 68 7.74 9.60 -9.51
N GLY A 69 6.86 9.95 -8.57
CA GLY A 69 7.11 10.94 -7.51
C GLY A 69 7.36 10.37 -6.10
N VAL A 70 8.00 9.20 -5.98
CA VAL A 70 8.23 8.49 -4.69
C VAL A 70 8.73 9.47 -3.60
N ASN A 71 9.79 10.22 -3.86
CA ASN A 71 10.44 11.08 -2.86
C ASN A 71 9.64 12.35 -2.47
N ALA A 72 8.72 12.82 -3.31
CA ALA A 72 7.99 14.07 -3.07
C ALA A 72 6.69 13.86 -2.27
N MET A 73 6.01 12.72 -2.46
CA MET A 73 4.68 12.46 -1.88
C MET A 73 4.69 11.45 -0.73
N PHE A 74 5.73 10.62 -0.60
CA PHE A 74 5.80 9.53 0.38
C PHE A 74 6.76 9.90 1.52
N LYS A 75 6.42 10.92 2.30
CA LYS A 75 7.13 11.23 3.55
C LYS A 75 6.75 10.18 4.59
N ASP A 76 7.70 9.67 5.38
CA ASP A 76 7.45 8.59 6.35
C ASP A 76 6.27 8.83 7.29
N ARG A 77 6.06 10.07 7.74
CA ARG A 77 4.91 10.45 8.59
C ARG A 77 3.54 10.32 7.90
N ASN A 78 3.51 10.27 6.57
CA ASN A 78 2.33 10.20 5.72
C ASN A 78 2.09 8.77 5.19
N LEU A 79 2.73 7.78 5.82
CA LEU A 79 2.68 6.39 5.41
C LEU A 79 2.24 5.50 6.55
N SER A 80 1.55 4.42 6.21
CA SER A 80 1.21 3.37 7.14
C SER A 80 2.46 2.65 7.66
N ALA A 81 2.23 1.77 8.64
CA ALA A 81 3.14 0.67 8.91
C ALA A 81 3.37 -0.18 7.63
N VAL A 82 4.42 -0.99 7.65
CA VAL A 82 4.67 -1.96 6.59
C VAL A 82 3.69 -3.11 6.73
N TYR A 83 3.02 -3.45 5.63
CA TYR A 83 2.25 -4.69 5.51
C TYR A 83 3.03 -5.72 4.70
N THR A 84 2.98 -6.97 5.15
CA THR A 84 3.51 -8.12 4.40
C THR A 84 2.54 -8.52 3.29
N TYR A 85 3.02 -9.34 2.35
CA TYR A 85 2.18 -9.93 1.32
C TYR A 85 0.97 -10.66 1.93
N ASP A 86 1.18 -11.48 2.96
CA ASP A 86 0.12 -12.26 3.60
C ASP A 86 -0.94 -11.38 4.28
N GLN A 87 -0.52 -10.27 4.90
CA GLN A 87 -1.46 -9.30 5.47
C GLN A 87 -2.34 -8.67 4.39
N VAL A 88 -1.76 -8.29 3.26
CA VAL A 88 -2.53 -7.73 2.12
C VAL A 88 -3.43 -8.80 1.49
N LEU A 89 -2.96 -10.05 1.43
CA LEU A 89 -3.75 -11.18 0.95
C LEU A 89 -4.98 -11.40 1.83
N ALA A 90 -4.82 -11.32 3.16
CA ALA A 90 -5.94 -11.41 4.09
C ALA A 90 -7.00 -10.31 3.85
N PHE A 91 -6.60 -9.11 3.40
CA PHE A 91 -7.55 -8.05 3.03
C PHE A 91 -8.26 -8.29 1.70
N ALA A 92 -7.67 -9.08 0.81
CA ALA A 92 -8.23 -9.42 -0.50
C ALA A 92 -9.18 -10.64 -0.49
N ALA A 93 -9.13 -11.44 0.58
CA ALA A 93 -9.92 -12.66 0.79
C ALA A 93 -11.38 -12.31 1.12
#